data_AF-A0A316SMI6-F1
#
_entry.id   AF-A0A316SMI6-F1
#
_cell.length_a   1.000
_cell.length_b   1.000
_cell.length_c   1.000
_cell.angle_alpha   90.00
_cell.angle_beta   90.00
_cell.angle_gamma   90.00
#
_symmetry.space_group_name_H-M   'P 1'
#
loop_
_entity.id
_entity.type
_entity.pdbx_description
1 polymer ?
#
loop_
_entity_poly.entity_id
_entity_poly.type
_entity_poly.pdbx_seq_one_letter_code
_entity_poly.pdbx_strand_id
1 'polypeptide(L)' 'MIYEKCPRCELNYKSSDEKYCSVCMRELEGDTFDEEEDAERLCIFCGLRPVLRNDMCARCLKKYGDEW' A
#
# COMPACT_ATOMS: atom_id res chain seq x y z
N MET A 1 13.21 22.22 17.81
CA MET A 1 11.84 21.76 17.47
C MET A 1 11.18 21.31 18.76
N ILE A 2 9.96 21.80 19.02
CA ILE A 2 9.20 21.46 20.23
C ILE A 2 8.16 20.42 19.82
N TYR A 3 8.17 19.28 20.49
CA TYR A 3 7.19 18.22 20.28
C TYR A 3 6.25 18.15 21.47
N GLU A 4 4.97 17.99 21.20
CA GLU A 4 3.95 17.86 22.23
C GLU A 4 3.04 16.66 21.95
N LYS A 5 2.39 16.17 23.00
CA LYS A 5 1.54 14.98 22.93
C LYS A 5 0.34 15.28 22.03
N CYS A 6 0.03 14.38 21.10
CA CYS A 6 -1.08 14.54 20.18
C CYS A 6 -2.41 14.53 20.95
N PRO A 7 -3.26 15.57 20.79
CA PRO A 7 -4.50 15.69 21.55
C PRO A 7 -5.61 14.74 21.08
N ARG A 8 -5.44 14.06 19.93
CA ARG A 8 -6.43 13.13 19.38
C ARG A 8 -6.26 11.70 19.90
N CYS A 9 -5.05 11.17 19.78
CA CYS A 9 -4.78 9.78 20.17
C CYS A 9 -4.16 9.66 21.56
N GLU A 10 -3.59 10.73 22.11
CA GLU A 10 -2.89 10.71 23.40
C GLU A 10 -1.82 9.62 23.51
N LEU A 11 -1.24 9.19 22.39
CA LEU A 11 -0.20 8.17 22.33
C LEU A 11 1.06 8.72 21.66
N ASN A 12 0.90 9.34 20.49
CA ASN A 12 2.00 9.86 19.69
C ASN A 12 2.29 11.34 19.97
N TYR A 13 3.44 11.82 19.53
CA TYR A 13 3.82 13.23 19.58
C TYR A 13 3.66 13.88 18.20
N LYS A 14 3.41 15.17 18.19
CA LYS A 14 3.33 16.02 16.99
C LYS A 14 4.26 17.21 17.14
N SER A 15 4.65 17.84 16.04
CA SER A 15 5.33 19.13 16.13
C SER A 15 4.36 20.19 16.66
N SER A 16 4.89 21.23 17.32
CA SER A 16 4.06 22.31 17.90
C SER A 16 3.27 23.09 16.84
N ASP A 17 3.73 23.13 15.60
CA ASP A 17 3.08 23.74 14.43
C ASP A 17 2.07 22.82 13.73
N GLU A 18 2.05 21.53 14.04
CA GLU A 18 1.10 20.57 13.49
C GLU A 18 -0.16 20.47 14.35
N LYS A 19 -1.30 20.09 13.74
CA LYS A 19 -2.58 19.92 14.46
C LYS A 19 -2.65 18.58 15.19
N TYR A 20 -2.21 17.51 14.54
CA TYR A 20 -2.19 16.13 15.06
C TYR A 20 -0.87 15.46 14.69
N CYS A 21 -0.57 14.30 15.26
CA CYS A 21 0.59 13.51 14.83
C CYS A 21 0.39 13.00 13.40
N SER A 22 1.49 12.66 12.73
CA SER A 22 1.50 12.16 11.36
C SER A 22 0.55 10.98 11.11
N VAL A 23 0.46 10.04 12.07
CA VAL A 23 -0.45 8.89 11.99
C VAL A 23 -1.91 9.34 11.95
N CYS A 24 -2.31 10.19 12.90
CA CYS A 24 -3.69 10.71 12.95
C CYS A 24 -4.03 11.63 11.77
N MET A 25 -3.05 12.35 11.21
CA MET A 25 -3.23 13.16 10.01
C MET A 25 -3.55 12.26 8.80
N ARG A 26 -2.77 11.19 8.59
CA ARG A 26 -3.00 10.21 7.51
C ARG A 26 -4.37 9.53 7.62
N GLU A 27 -4.73 9.09 8.82
CA GLU A 27 -6.07 8.50 9.07
C GLU A 27 -7.21 9.47 8.71
N LEU A 28 -7.04 10.77 8.92
CA LEU A 28 -8.03 11.80 8.58
C LEU A 28 -8.06 12.13 7.08
N GLU A 29 -6.92 12.03 6.42
CA GLU A 29 -6.79 12.19 4.97
C GLU A 29 -7.41 11.02 4.19
N GLY A 30 -7.82 9.96 4.91
CA GLY A 30 -8.32 8.73 4.30
C GLY A 30 -7.20 7.96 3.61
N ASP A 31 -5.94 8.25 3.95
CA ASP A 31 -4.77 7.48 3.57
C ASP A 31 -4.84 6.17 4.37
N THR A 32 -5.66 5.25 3.87
CA THR A 32 -5.57 3.85 4.25
C THR A 32 -4.13 3.45 4.04
N PHE A 33 -3.54 2.74 5.00
CA PHE A 33 -2.37 1.93 4.69
C PHE A 33 -2.84 0.87 3.69
N ASP A 34 -3.08 1.25 2.44
CA ASP A 34 -3.28 0.33 1.34
C ASP A 34 -1.91 -0.26 1.07
N GLU A 35 -1.54 -1.22 1.93
CA GLU A 35 -0.56 -2.25 1.60
C GLU A 35 -0.95 -2.97 0.29
N GLU A 36 -2.20 -2.80 -0.18
CA GLU A 36 -2.68 -3.26 -1.48
C GLU A 36 -2.16 -2.45 -2.68
N GLU A 37 -1.85 -1.15 -2.57
CA GLU A 37 -1.37 -0.37 -3.73
C GLU A 37 0.05 -0.76 -4.15
N ASP A 38 0.90 -1.19 -3.22
CA ASP A 38 2.28 -1.62 -3.47
C ASP A 38 2.44 -3.15 -3.62
N ALA A 39 1.35 -3.93 -3.51
CA ALA A 39 1.40 -5.36 -3.70
C ALA A 39 1.51 -5.70 -5.20
N GLU A 40 2.71 -6.10 -5.66
CA GLU A 40 2.88 -6.65 -7.02
C GLU A 40 1.92 -7.83 -7.24
N ARG A 41 0.92 -7.63 -8.11
CA ARG A 41 -0.05 -8.68 -8.46
C ARG A 41 0.67 -9.88 -9.06
N LEU A 42 0.43 -11.06 -8.48
CA LEU A 42 1.00 -12.34 -8.93
C LEU A 42 0.16 -13.00 -10.03
N CYS A 43 0.82 -13.74 -10.91
CA CYS A 43 0.18 -14.48 -11.99
C CYS A 43 -0.85 -15.50 -11.49
N ILE A 44 -2.08 -15.47 -12.00
CA ILE A 44 -3.18 -16.35 -11.54
C ILE A 44 -2.96 -17.83 -11.84
N PHE A 45 -2.10 -18.16 -12.81
CA PHE A 45 -1.83 -19.55 -13.19
C PHE A 45 -0.75 -20.21 -12.34
N CYS A 46 0.22 -19.45 -11.83
CA CYS A 46 1.33 -20.03 -11.08
C CYS A 46 1.54 -19.45 -9.69
N GLY A 47 1.04 -18.25 -9.38
CA GLY A 47 1.17 -17.60 -8.08
C GLY A 47 2.61 -17.29 -7.65
N LEU A 48 3.58 -17.33 -8.58
CA LEU A 48 5.02 -17.28 -8.26
C LEU A 48 5.75 -16.06 -8.83
N ARG A 49 5.17 -15.41 -9.84
CA ARG A 49 5.81 -14.34 -10.61
C ARG A 49 4.82 -13.20 -10.82
N PRO A 50 5.30 -11.96 -10.92
CA PRO A 50 4.46 -10.82 -11.24
C PRO A 50 3.71 -11.00 -12.57
N VAL A 51 2.54 -10.39 -12.65
CA VAL A 51 1.75 -10.28 -13.89
C VAL A 51 2.51 -9.42 -14.90
N LEU A 52 2.59 -9.89 -16.14
CA LEU A 52 3.05 -9.08 -17.28
C LEU A 52 1.86 -8.48 -18.02
N ARG A 53 0.88 -9.31 -18.42
CA ARG A 53 -0.38 -8.91 -19.05
C ARG A 53 -1.43 -10.02 -18.92
N ASN A 54 -2.71 -9.68 -19.05
CA ASN A 54 -3.84 -10.62 -18.97
C ASN A 54 -3.79 -11.50 -17.71
N ASP A 55 -3.40 -10.94 -16.56
CA ASP A 55 -3.21 -11.67 -15.28
C ASP A 55 -2.18 -12.82 -15.31
N MET A 56 -1.32 -12.84 -16.33
CA MET A 56 -0.32 -13.88 -16.57
C MET A 56 1.11 -13.35 -16.56
N CYS A 57 2.04 -14.11 -15.99
CA CYS A 57 3.48 -13.85 -16.12
C CYS A 57 3.98 -14.28 -17.51
N ALA A 58 5.16 -13.76 -17.92
CA ALA A 58 5.78 -14.07 -19.22
C ALA A 58 5.88 -15.57 -19.53
N ARG A 59 6.17 -16.41 -18.52
CA ARG A 59 6.28 -17.86 -18.70
C ARG A 59 4.93 -18.54 -18.92
N CYS A 60 3.88 -18.12 -18.21
CA CYS A 60 2.54 -18.67 -18.41
C CYS A 60 1.94 -18.17 -19.72
N LEU A 61 2.19 -16.91 -20.11
CA LEU A 61 1.81 -16.38 -21.43
C LEU A 61 2.40 -17.19 -22.57
N LYS A 62 3.68 -17.57 -22.51
CA LYS A 62 4.29 -18.44 -23.52
C LYS A 62 3.64 -19.83 -23.61
N LYS A 63 3.03 -20.30 -22.52
CA LYS A 63 2.48 -21.66 -22.43
C LYS A 63 1.00 -21.73 -22.79
N TYR A 64 0.22 -20.72 -22.40
CA TYR A 64 -1.24 -20.71 -22.51
C TYR A 64 -1.79 -19.47 -23.22
N GLY A 65 -0.93 -18.52 -23.63
CA GLY A 65 -1.35 -17.23 -24.18
C GLY A 65 -1.94 -17.30 -25.58
N ASP A 66 -1.81 -18.43 -26.27
CA ASP A 66 -2.41 -18.68 -27.59
C ASP A 66 -3.78 -19.38 -27.48
N GLU A 67 -4.24 -19.71 -26.27
CA GLU A 67 -5.48 -20.45 -26.01
C GLU A 67 -6.65 -19.57 -25.51
N TRP A 68 -6.47 -18.22 -25.47
CA TRP A 68 -7.43 -17.25 -24.93
C TRP A 68 -7.61 -16.01 -25.80
#